data_AF-A0A7R9ZHJ4-F1
#
_entry.id   AF-A0A7R9ZHJ4-F1
#
_cell.length_a   1.000
_cell.length_b   1.000
_cell.length_c   1.000
_cell.angle_alpha   90.00
_cell.angle_beta   90.00
_cell.angle_gamma   90.00
#
_symmetry.space_group_name_H-M   'P 1'
#
loop_
_entity.id
_entity.type
_entity.pdbx_description
1 polymer ?
#
loop_
_entity_poly.entity_id
_entity_poly.type
_entity_poly.pdbx_seq_one_letter_code
_entity_poly.pdbx_strand_id
1 'polypeptide(L)'
;TSLEAKPLKFAYSRLSSLLRTLQVSNLDDFNALTDVADFATLLSSYSEGVAKFAIIMEPNGSSIPGASDPVIQLACLDSSLAIAPLFKRFGSVIITSGTLSPIDLYPKLLQFEPRVSESLQMSTFRPCIRPLIITRGSDQLAVSTKFDDRGDMGVIRNYGAMLVELCSAIP
;
A
#
# COMPACT_ATOMS: atom_id res chain seq x y z
N THR A 1 11.28 22.82 -28.82
CA THR A 1 10.40 23.28 -27.73
C THR A 1 10.55 22.31 -26.57
N SER A 2 11.43 22.62 -25.61
CA SER A 2 11.66 21.78 -24.42
C SER A 2 10.69 22.18 -23.31
N LEU A 3 10.02 21.20 -22.71
CA LEU A 3 9.26 21.41 -21.48
C LEU A 3 10.22 21.59 -20.30
N GLU A 4 10.05 22.68 -19.56
CA GLU A 4 10.82 22.93 -18.34
C GLU A 4 10.10 22.36 -17.12
N ALA A 5 10.85 21.89 -16.12
CA ALA A 5 10.29 21.32 -14.89
C ALA A 5 9.59 22.39 -14.02
N LYS A 6 10.07 23.63 -14.04
CA LYS A 6 9.59 24.70 -13.15
C LYS A 6 8.13 25.10 -13.42
N PRO A 7 7.68 25.29 -14.67
CA PRO A 7 6.25 25.50 -14.96
C PRO A 7 5.36 24.32 -14.55
N LEU A 8 5.85 23.07 -14.67
CA LEU A 8 5.07 21.87 -14.35
C LEU A 8 4.71 21.77 -12.86
N LYS A 9 5.52 22.38 -11.96
CA LYS A 9 5.21 22.44 -10.52
C LYS A 9 3.89 23.18 -10.22
N PHE A 10 3.40 23.97 -11.16
CA PHE A 10 2.17 24.76 -11.03
C PHE A 10 1.04 24.26 -11.93
N ALA A 11 1.17 23.08 -12.55
CA ALA A 11 0.17 22.57 -13.49
C ALA A 11 -1.21 22.43 -12.83
N TYR A 12 -1.27 21.80 -11.65
CA TYR A 12 -2.51 21.66 -10.88
C TYR A 12 -3.14 23.01 -10.52
N SER A 13 -2.37 23.94 -9.94
CA SER A 13 -2.89 25.23 -9.49
C SER A 13 -3.36 26.10 -10.66
N ARG A 14 -2.67 26.02 -11.81
CA ARG A 14 -3.07 26.72 -13.04
C ARG A 14 -4.35 26.15 -13.64
N LEU A 15 -4.48 24.83 -13.69
CA LEU A 15 -5.71 24.17 -14.16
C LEU A 15 -6.89 24.52 -13.25
N SER A 16 -6.72 24.42 -11.94
CA SER A 16 -7.76 24.78 -10.96
C SER A 16 -8.19 26.26 -11.11
N SER A 17 -7.24 27.18 -11.26
CA SER A 17 -7.53 28.59 -11.52
C SER A 17 -8.28 28.81 -12.83
N LEU A 18 -7.95 28.05 -13.88
CA LEU A 18 -8.59 28.16 -15.19
C LEU A 18 -10.05 27.67 -15.14
N LEU A 19 -10.30 26.49 -14.55
CA LEU A 19 -11.65 25.94 -14.42
C LEU A 19 -12.56 26.89 -13.62
N ARG A 20 -12.03 27.51 -12.57
CA ARG A 20 -12.75 28.52 -11.79
C ARG A 20 -13.05 29.78 -12.59
N THR A 21 -12.11 30.23 -13.42
CA THR A 21 -12.28 31.43 -14.27
C THR A 21 -13.31 31.20 -15.37
N LEU A 22 -13.35 29.99 -15.94
CA LEU A 22 -14.31 29.58 -16.96
C LEU A 22 -15.69 29.25 -16.39
N GLN A 23 -15.87 29.29 -15.07
CA GLN A 23 -17.14 28.98 -14.39
C GLN A 23 -17.73 27.62 -14.80
N VAL A 24 -16.86 26.61 -14.93
CA VAL A 24 -17.29 25.25 -15.26
C VAL A 24 -18.17 24.70 -14.13
N SER A 25 -19.38 24.28 -14.47
CA SER A 25 -20.36 23.74 -13.51
C SER A 25 -20.10 22.27 -13.15
N ASN A 26 -19.70 21.46 -14.12
CA ASN A 26 -19.41 20.05 -13.94
C ASN A 26 -17.91 19.78 -13.96
N LEU A 27 -17.31 19.54 -12.79
CA LEU A 27 -15.88 19.25 -12.67
C LEU A 27 -15.55 17.79 -13.03
N ASP A 28 -16.53 16.90 -12.96
CA ASP A 28 -16.31 15.47 -13.18
C ASP A 28 -15.88 15.16 -14.63
N ASP A 29 -16.35 15.98 -15.58
CA ASP A 29 -15.98 15.91 -16.99
C ASP A 29 -14.47 16.19 -17.22
N PHE A 30 -13.80 16.79 -16.24
CA PHE A 30 -12.39 17.19 -16.30
C PHE A 30 -11.48 16.40 -15.36
N ASN A 31 -11.95 15.28 -14.80
CA ASN A 31 -11.15 14.40 -13.95
C ASN A 31 -9.87 13.92 -14.66
N ALA A 32 -9.98 13.48 -15.92
CA ALA A 32 -8.82 13.03 -16.70
C ALA A 32 -7.75 14.13 -16.89
N LEU A 33 -8.15 15.40 -17.02
CA LEU A 33 -7.18 16.50 -17.08
C LEU A 33 -6.57 16.80 -15.71
N THR A 34 -7.35 16.66 -14.65
CA THR A 34 -6.89 16.82 -13.27
C THR A 34 -5.84 15.75 -12.94
N ASP A 35 -6.08 14.49 -13.32
CA ASP A 35 -5.13 13.39 -13.15
C ASP A 35 -3.78 13.67 -13.84
N VAL A 36 -3.81 14.16 -15.08
CA VAL A 36 -2.59 14.54 -15.83
C VAL A 36 -1.88 15.73 -15.17
N ALA A 37 -2.62 16.71 -14.69
CA ALA A 37 -2.06 17.88 -14.02
C ALA A 37 -1.44 17.52 -12.65
N ASP A 38 -2.06 16.62 -11.89
CA ASP A 38 -1.54 16.09 -10.63
C ASP A 38 -0.28 15.26 -10.88
N PHE A 39 -0.30 14.37 -11.87
CA PHE A 39 0.87 13.60 -12.29
C PHE A 39 2.06 14.50 -12.65
N ALA A 40 1.82 15.53 -13.49
CA ALA A 40 2.85 16.51 -13.86
C ALA A 40 3.39 17.32 -12.67
N THR A 41 2.50 17.69 -11.75
CA THR A 41 2.85 18.44 -10.53
C THR A 41 3.71 17.59 -9.59
N LEU A 42 3.35 16.32 -9.38
CA LEU A 42 4.10 15.39 -8.53
C LEU A 42 5.48 15.07 -9.14
N LEU A 43 5.53 14.78 -10.44
CA LEU A 43 6.78 14.52 -11.16
C LEU A 43 7.77 15.67 -11.03
N SER A 44 7.30 16.90 -11.19
CA SER A 44 8.15 18.08 -11.13
C SER A 44 8.52 18.50 -9.72
N SER A 45 7.65 18.23 -8.73
CA SER A 45 7.89 18.61 -7.32
C SER A 45 8.89 17.68 -6.64
N TYR A 46 8.87 16.39 -6.95
CA TYR A 46 9.72 15.37 -6.33
C TYR A 46 10.85 14.86 -7.25
N SER A 47 11.20 15.62 -8.30
CA SER A 47 12.30 15.27 -9.22
C SER A 47 13.69 15.52 -8.66
N GLU A 48 13.81 16.38 -7.64
CA GLU A 48 15.10 16.80 -7.08
C GLU A 48 15.49 15.95 -5.86
N GLY A 49 16.70 15.40 -5.85
CA GLY A 49 17.28 14.67 -4.72
C GLY A 49 17.20 13.15 -4.84
N VAL A 50 17.04 12.47 -3.70
CA VAL A 50 16.91 11.00 -3.65
C VAL A 50 15.60 10.59 -4.29
N ALA A 51 15.61 9.55 -5.13
CA ALA A 51 14.42 9.04 -5.80
C ALA A 51 13.40 8.52 -4.76
N LYS A 52 12.36 9.31 -4.49
CA LYS A 52 11.23 8.96 -3.62
C LYS A 52 10.03 8.40 -4.38
N PHE A 53 10.00 8.58 -5.69
CA PHE A 53 8.97 8.09 -6.59
C PHE A 53 9.60 7.27 -7.71
N ALA A 54 8.88 6.28 -8.20
CA ALA A 54 9.21 5.49 -9.38
C ALA A 54 8.11 5.64 -10.42
N ILE A 55 8.51 5.74 -11.69
CA ILE A 55 7.59 5.67 -12.83
C ILE A 55 7.69 4.26 -13.38
N ILE A 56 6.57 3.55 -13.35
CA ILE A 56 6.45 2.19 -13.88
C ILE A 56 5.59 2.29 -15.13
N MET A 57 6.12 1.84 -16.26
CA MET A 57 5.41 1.82 -17.54
C MET A 57 5.21 0.37 -17.95
N GLU A 58 3.95 -0.05 -17.99
CA GLU A 58 3.56 -1.40 -18.35
C GLU A 58 2.89 -1.35 -19.73
N PRO A 59 3.52 -1.85 -20.80
CA PRO A 59 2.94 -1.77 -22.15
C PRO A 59 1.71 -2.67 -22.31
N ASN A 60 1.59 -3.72 -21.50
CA ASN A 60 0.47 -4.65 -21.47
C ASN A 60 0.05 -4.89 -20.00
N GLY A 61 -0.76 -3.98 -19.45
CA GLY A 61 -1.27 -4.09 -18.07
C GLY A 61 -2.47 -5.04 -17.91
N SER A 62 -3.04 -5.53 -19.03
CA SER A 62 -4.23 -6.38 -18.97
C SER A 62 -3.87 -7.83 -18.62
N SER A 63 -4.67 -8.45 -17.75
CA SER A 63 -4.59 -9.90 -17.46
C SER A 63 -5.24 -10.75 -18.55
N ILE A 64 -5.80 -10.13 -19.60
CA ILE A 64 -6.52 -10.81 -20.67
C ILE A 64 -5.53 -11.08 -21.82
N PRO A 65 -5.31 -12.35 -22.20
CA PRO A 65 -4.42 -12.68 -23.32
C PRO A 65 -4.87 -11.97 -24.61
N GLY A 66 -3.99 -11.14 -25.19
CA GLY A 66 -4.23 -10.46 -26.47
C GLY A 66 -4.84 -9.06 -26.39
N ALA A 67 -5.29 -8.59 -25.21
CA ALA A 67 -5.69 -7.21 -25.01
C ALA A 67 -4.49 -6.37 -24.55
N SER A 68 -4.12 -5.34 -25.31
CA SER A 68 -3.09 -4.37 -24.92
C SER A 68 -3.75 -3.19 -24.22
N ASP A 69 -3.37 -2.95 -22.98
CA ASP A 69 -3.79 -1.79 -22.19
C ASP A 69 -2.54 -1.17 -21.54
N PRO A 70 -1.94 -0.14 -22.16
CA PRO A 70 -0.72 0.46 -21.66
C PRO A 70 -1.00 1.34 -20.44
N VAL A 71 -0.30 1.08 -19.33
CA VAL A 71 -0.48 1.80 -18.07
C VAL A 71 0.81 2.48 -17.66
N ILE A 72 0.69 3.72 -17.17
CA ILE A 72 1.78 4.44 -16.51
C ILE A 72 1.38 4.66 -15.05
N GLN A 73 2.19 4.16 -14.13
CA GLN A 73 1.98 4.30 -12.70
C GLN A 73 3.10 5.13 -12.06
N LEU A 74 2.72 6.17 -11.33
CA LEU A 74 3.62 6.89 -10.43
C LEU A 74 3.52 6.29 -9.03
N ALA A 75 4.53 5.50 -8.64
CA ALA A 75 4.58 4.84 -7.35
C ALA A 75 5.41 5.65 -6.34
N CYS A 76 4.82 6.00 -5.19
CA CYS A 76 5.56 6.58 -4.07
C CYS A 76 6.30 5.46 -3.31
N LEU A 77 7.61 5.60 -3.16
CA LEU A 77 8.48 4.65 -2.44
C LEU A 77 8.76 5.09 -1.00
N ASP A 78 8.50 6.35 -0.66
CA ASP A 78 8.80 6.94 0.65
C ASP A 78 7.53 7.39 1.38
N SER A 79 7.02 6.53 2.24
CA SER A 79 5.82 6.79 3.06
C SER A 79 6.01 7.92 4.09
N SER A 80 7.24 8.30 4.42
CA SER A 80 7.51 9.39 5.39
C SER A 80 7.01 10.74 4.88
N LEU A 81 6.94 10.93 3.56
CA LEU A 81 6.48 12.17 2.93
C LEU A 81 5.06 12.57 3.36
N ALA A 82 4.18 11.58 3.51
CA ALA A 82 2.79 11.81 3.86
C ALA A 82 2.62 12.24 5.33
N ILE A 83 3.44 11.68 6.24
CA ILE A 83 3.32 11.92 7.68
C ILE A 83 4.20 13.06 8.19
N ALA A 84 5.27 13.41 7.47
CA ALA A 84 6.21 14.46 7.86
C ALA A 84 5.54 15.81 8.23
N PRO A 85 4.49 16.29 7.54
CA PRO A 85 3.80 17.52 7.94
C PRO A 85 3.11 17.42 9.31
N LEU A 86 2.65 16.23 9.72
CA LEU A 86 2.00 16.02 11.01
C LEU A 86 3.00 16.23 12.16
N PHE A 87 4.20 15.65 12.04
CA PHE A 87 5.26 15.83 13.05
C PHE A 87 5.78 17.27 13.14
N LYS A 88 5.72 18.04 12.04
CA LYS A 88 6.08 19.47 12.04
C LYS A 88 5.01 20.36 12.67
N ARG A 89 3.73 19.96 12.55
CA ARG A 89 2.60 20.80 12.97
C ARG A 89 2.19 20.56 14.42
N PHE A 90 2.29 19.33 14.91
CA PHE A 90 1.80 18.95 16.23
C PHE A 90 2.96 18.65 17.18
N GLY A 91 2.87 19.17 18.41
CA GLY A 91 3.93 18.97 19.42
C GLY A 91 4.01 17.54 19.99
N SER A 92 2.91 16.78 19.93
CA SER A 92 2.87 15.38 20.35
C SER A 92 1.92 14.59 19.45
N VAL A 93 2.39 13.46 18.92
CA VAL A 93 1.63 12.53 18.08
C VAL A 93 1.74 11.14 18.71
N ILE A 94 0.60 10.48 18.93
CA ILE A 94 0.54 9.15 19.55
C ILE A 94 -0.02 8.19 18.49
N ILE A 95 0.73 7.11 18.21
CA ILE A 95 0.32 6.03 17.30
C ILE A 95 -0.02 4.81 18.15
N THR A 96 -1.27 4.36 18.10
CA THR A 96 -1.73 3.18 18.84
C THR A 96 -2.30 2.15 17.87
N SER A 97 -1.88 0.90 17.97
CA SER A 97 -2.55 -0.22 17.32
C SER A 97 -2.31 -1.51 18.10
N GLY A 98 -3.30 -2.40 18.07
CA GLY A 98 -3.24 -3.70 18.74
C GLY A 98 -2.41 -4.75 18.00
N THR A 99 -1.91 -4.44 16.80
CA THR A 99 -1.24 -5.40 15.92
C THR A 99 0.08 -4.88 15.34
N LEU A 100 0.64 -3.78 15.87
CA LEU A 100 1.96 -3.29 15.46
C LEU A 100 3.04 -4.32 15.82
N SER A 101 3.59 -4.97 14.80
CA SER A 101 4.65 -5.97 14.99
C SER A 101 5.54 -6.07 13.75
N PRO A 102 6.88 -5.97 13.89
CA PRO A 102 7.60 -5.50 15.08
C PRO A 102 7.44 -3.97 15.24
N ILE A 103 7.28 -3.50 16.48
CA ILE A 103 7.05 -2.07 16.77
C ILE A 103 8.20 -1.16 16.30
N ASP A 104 9.43 -1.70 16.24
CA ASP A 104 10.64 -0.98 15.83
C ASP A 104 10.75 -0.70 14.32
N LEU A 105 9.90 -1.32 13.50
CA LEU A 105 9.92 -1.13 12.04
C LEU A 105 9.32 0.23 11.64
N TYR A 106 8.23 0.63 12.27
CA TYR A 106 7.47 1.82 11.89
C TYR A 106 8.26 3.13 12.02
N PRO A 107 9.04 3.35 13.10
CA PRO A 107 9.94 4.50 13.20
C PRO A 107 10.91 4.63 12.02
N LYS A 108 11.47 3.49 11.57
CA LYS A 108 12.42 3.46 10.45
C LYS A 108 11.75 3.75 9.11
N LEU A 109 10.57 3.16 8.89
CA LEU A 109 9.81 3.29 7.65
C LEU A 109 9.23 4.70 7.47
N LEU A 110 8.75 5.30 8.55
CA LEU A 110 8.13 6.64 8.56
C LEU A 110 9.12 7.76 8.91
N GLN A 111 10.40 7.44 9.13
CA GLN A 111 11.49 8.37 9.42
C GLN A 111 11.21 9.30 10.61
N PHE A 112 10.81 8.74 11.76
CA PHE A 112 10.64 9.50 13.00
C PHE A 112 11.26 8.78 14.20
N GLU A 113 11.53 9.54 15.25
CA GLU A 113 12.07 9.02 16.50
C GLU A 113 11.00 9.06 17.59
N PRO A 114 10.38 7.91 17.95
CA PRO A 114 9.46 7.87 19.08
C PRO A 114 10.20 8.08 20.39
N ARG A 115 9.63 8.88 21.29
CA ARG A 115 10.13 9.00 22.66
C ARG A 115 9.79 7.77 23.52
N VAL A 116 8.67 7.13 23.22
CA VAL A 116 8.15 5.94 23.92
C VAL A 116 7.70 4.95 22.86
N SER A 117 8.17 3.71 22.96
CA SER A 117 7.78 2.59 22.11
C SER A 117 7.55 1.39 23.02
N GLU A 118 6.29 1.07 23.27
CA GLU A 118 5.92 0.07 24.27
C GLU A 118 4.90 -0.91 23.68
N SER A 119 5.11 -2.19 23.96
CA SER A 119 4.17 -3.26 23.65
C SER A 119 3.52 -3.74 24.94
N LEU A 120 2.22 -3.51 25.06
CA LEU A 120 1.45 -3.94 26.23
C LEU A 120 0.95 -5.36 25.99
N GLN A 121 1.45 -6.30 26.79
CA GLN A 121 0.98 -7.68 26.73
C GLN A 121 -0.47 -7.79 27.21
N MET A 122 -1.26 -8.60 26.51
CA MET A 122 -2.64 -8.88 26.90
C MET A 122 -2.64 -9.73 28.18
N SER A 123 -3.25 -9.22 29.25
CA SER A 123 -3.50 -9.99 30.47
C SER A 123 -4.98 -10.38 30.54
N THR A 124 -5.30 -11.66 30.42
CA THR A 124 -6.66 -12.18 30.58
C THR A 124 -6.73 -13.15 31.76
N PHE A 125 -7.87 -13.18 32.47
CA PHE A 125 -8.10 -14.11 33.58
C PHE A 125 -8.08 -15.58 33.14
N ARG A 126 -8.33 -15.84 31.84
CA ARG A 126 -8.24 -17.16 31.21
C ARG A 126 -7.55 -17.03 29.85
N PRO A 127 -6.79 -18.04 29.40
CA PRO A 127 -6.22 -18.05 28.06
C PRO A 127 -7.33 -18.18 27.02
N CYS A 128 -7.73 -17.06 26.41
CA CYS A 128 -8.87 -16.99 25.48
C CYS A 128 -8.49 -17.24 24.01
N ILE A 129 -7.21 -17.17 23.66
CA ILE A 129 -6.72 -17.39 22.30
C ILE A 129 -5.61 -18.45 22.35
N ARG A 130 -5.71 -19.47 21.50
CA ARG A 130 -4.73 -20.56 21.36
C ARG A 130 -4.27 -20.64 19.90
N PRO A 131 -3.25 -19.86 19.50
CA PRO A 131 -2.74 -19.95 18.14
C PRO A 131 -2.10 -21.33 17.92
N LEU A 132 -2.40 -21.95 16.78
CA LEU A 132 -1.82 -23.22 16.34
C LEU A 132 -1.18 -23.00 14.97
N ILE A 133 0.06 -23.47 14.80
CA ILE A 133 0.75 -23.46 13.52
C ILE A 133 0.73 -24.87 12.96
N ILE A 134 0.07 -25.06 11.82
CA ILE A 134 0.00 -26.33 11.11
C ILE A 134 0.98 -26.27 9.94
N THR A 135 2.02 -27.09 9.98
CA THR A 135 3.05 -27.13 8.93
C THR A 135 2.93 -28.36 8.02
N ARG A 136 2.27 -29.42 8.48
CA ARG A 136 2.19 -30.71 7.79
C ARG A 136 0.83 -31.37 7.98
N GLY A 137 0.42 -32.14 6.97
CA GLY A 137 -0.74 -33.01 7.01
C GLY A 137 -0.46 -34.32 7.78
N SER A 138 -1.50 -35.14 7.92
CA SER A 138 -1.42 -36.46 8.54
C SER A 138 -0.50 -37.43 7.79
N ASP A 139 -0.33 -37.21 6.49
CA ASP A 139 0.58 -37.91 5.58
C ASP A 139 2.02 -37.36 5.58
N GLN A 140 2.35 -36.42 6.48
CA GLN A 140 3.64 -35.73 6.56
C GLN A 140 4.00 -34.84 5.37
N LEU A 141 3.10 -34.64 4.40
CA LEU A 141 3.30 -33.66 3.35
C LEU A 141 3.04 -32.25 3.87
N ALA A 142 3.62 -31.24 3.20
CA ALA A 142 3.49 -29.86 3.62
C ALA A 142 2.06 -29.34 3.47
N VAL A 143 1.64 -28.49 4.40
CA VAL A 143 0.44 -27.64 4.25
C VAL A 143 0.94 -26.24 3.95
N SER A 144 0.68 -25.75 2.75
CA SER A 144 1.23 -24.50 2.23
C SER A 144 0.25 -23.82 1.29
N THR A 145 0.31 -22.49 1.24
CA THR A 145 -0.39 -21.66 0.24
C THR A 145 0.59 -20.92 -0.69
N LYS A 146 1.88 -21.28 -0.61
CA LYS A 146 2.96 -20.77 -1.46
C LYS A 146 2.63 -21.00 -2.92
N PHE A 147 2.83 -19.99 -3.77
CA PHE A 147 2.44 -20.00 -5.18
C PHE A 147 2.93 -21.25 -5.94
N ASP A 148 4.21 -21.60 -5.78
CA ASP A 148 4.83 -22.74 -6.46
C ASP A 148 4.17 -24.09 -6.11
N ASP A 149 3.66 -24.22 -4.88
CA ASP A 149 3.12 -25.49 -4.36
C ASP A 149 1.61 -25.63 -4.63
N ARG A 150 0.96 -24.60 -5.19
CA ARG A 150 -0.50 -24.61 -5.43
C ARG A 150 -0.95 -25.61 -6.48
N GLY A 151 -0.04 -26.06 -7.35
CA GLY A 151 -0.32 -27.11 -8.33
C GLY A 151 -0.22 -28.53 -7.76
N ASP A 152 0.34 -28.70 -6.57
CA ASP A 152 0.51 -30.01 -5.95
C ASP A 152 -0.82 -30.49 -5.34
N MET A 153 -1.35 -31.57 -5.90
CA MET A 153 -2.56 -32.22 -5.43
C MET A 153 -2.46 -32.69 -3.98
N GLY A 154 -1.27 -33.05 -3.48
CA GLY A 154 -1.05 -33.43 -2.09
C GLY A 154 -1.30 -32.24 -1.14
N VAL A 155 -0.76 -31.07 -1.49
CA VAL A 155 -0.93 -29.84 -0.70
C VAL A 155 -2.39 -29.38 -0.70
N ILE A 156 -3.05 -29.40 -1.87
CA ILE A 156 -4.48 -29.06 -2.00
C ILE A 156 -5.33 -30.00 -1.13
N ARG A 157 -5.08 -31.31 -1.21
CA ARG A 157 -5.81 -32.32 -0.43
C ARG A 157 -5.64 -32.10 1.07
N ASN A 158 -4.42 -31.87 1.53
CA ASN A 158 -4.14 -31.67 2.96
C ASN A 158 -4.73 -30.36 3.49
N TYR A 159 -4.66 -29.29 2.72
CA TYR A 159 -5.31 -28.02 3.07
C TYR A 159 -6.83 -28.19 3.16
N GLY A 160 -7.45 -28.88 2.20
CA GLY A 160 -8.88 -29.19 2.21
C GLY A 160 -9.30 -30.09 3.38
N ALA A 161 -8.55 -31.16 3.63
CA ALA A 161 -8.81 -32.07 4.75
C ALA A 161 -8.74 -31.35 6.11
N MET A 162 -7.72 -30.52 6.32
CA MET A 162 -7.59 -29.68 7.51
C MET A 162 -8.81 -28.78 7.73
N LEU A 163 -9.31 -28.13 6.67
CA LEU A 163 -10.50 -27.28 6.78
C LEU A 163 -11.75 -28.07 7.16
N VAL A 164 -11.97 -29.24 6.57
CA VAL A 164 -13.12 -30.10 6.89
C VAL A 164 -13.04 -30.57 8.34
N GLU A 165 -11.88 -31.03 8.78
CA GLU A 165 -11.65 -31.43 10.17
C GLU A 165 -11.91 -30.27 11.14
N LEU A 166 -11.38 -29.08 10.85
CA LEU A 166 -11.59 -27.89 11.67
C LEU A 166 -13.06 -27.49 11.76
N CYS A 167 -13.77 -27.45 10.62
CA CYS A 167 -15.21 -27.13 10.57
C CYS A 167 -16.07 -28.19 11.27
N SER A 168 -15.61 -29.43 11.38
CA SER A 168 -16.33 -30.48 12.12
C SER A 168 -16.13 -30.40 13.64
N ALA A 169 -15.04 -29.79 14.10
CA ALA A 169 -14.71 -29.67 15.52
C ALA A 169 -15.15 -28.32 16.12
N ILE A 170 -15.14 -27.25 15.32
CA ILE A 170 -15.58 -25.92 15.77
C ILE A 170 -17.10 -25.82 15.61
N PRO A 171 -17.85 -25.49 16.69
CA PRO A 171 -19.30 -25.35 16.67
C PRO A 171 -19.78 -24.14 15.84
#